data_AF-A0AAN6DB39-F1
#
_entry.id   AF-A0AAN6DB39-F1
#
_cell.length_a   1.000
_cell.length_b   1.000
_cell.length_c   1.000
_cell.angle_alpha   90.00
_cell.angle_beta   90.00
_cell.angle_gamma   90.00
#
_symmetry.space_group_name_H-M   'P 1'
#
loop_
_entity.id
_entity.type
_entity.pdbx_description
1 polymer ?
#
loop_
_entity_poly.entity_id
_entity_poly.type
_entity_poly.pdbx_seq_one_letter_code
_entity_poly.pdbx_strand_id
1 'polypeptide(L)'
;MASNLTEPSGVNSSVKFKHFDQLYNCHFVGNVDQRDLSTSESSYQSDLESTVAILWSLGETYSKQNKMKCLYQSSSDYWKYCFCLDGNITQFRGFNKLFGVSTDTSLIDPDKPFFTLGSFENANKKDYTNFNLVSNYDGPVYLEQTIGGGDICDKTGKQRLSTIRYRCDETYPGAKLLSVREIKTCRYEVQVYLPEICSSPLFKSRPSKQEQVFCDIEYTAASLKPELLDIKSVNLIPLGYSVYLGIDEANRDRPNILITNKRIPDINSSEIVHELLGDAAKAFANLISKSLIFHPHQIEPGRYVSGKDSFTYTTSIFGVGGIHLFDMMILQDENGKVVAQLISDGSPPRNFIELNGAEV
;
A
#
# COMPACT_ATOMS: atom_id res chain seq x y z
N MET A 1 -8.41 45.50 -40.93
CA MET A 1 -8.82 45.70 -39.52
C MET A 1 -10.10 44.94 -39.29
N ALA A 2 -10.02 43.76 -38.68
CA ALA A 2 -11.15 43.05 -38.07
C ALA A 2 -10.54 42.14 -37.01
N SER A 3 -10.75 42.54 -35.75
CA SER A 3 -10.20 41.94 -34.55
C SER A 3 -11.06 40.79 -34.05
N ASN A 4 -10.39 39.67 -33.78
CA ASN A 4 -10.64 38.59 -32.81
C ASN A 4 -12.07 38.38 -32.29
N LEU A 5 -12.61 37.22 -32.68
CA LEU A 5 -13.56 36.42 -31.91
C LEU A 5 -12.86 35.86 -30.67
N THR A 6 -13.36 36.19 -29.50
CA THR A 6 -13.08 35.55 -28.21
C THR A 6 -14.09 34.43 -27.95
N GLU A 7 -13.60 33.23 -27.63
CA GLU A 7 -14.20 32.22 -26.75
C GLU A 7 -13.10 31.17 -26.40
N PRO A 8 -13.20 30.35 -25.33
CA PRO A 8 -14.29 30.21 -24.36
C PRO A 8 -13.87 30.33 -22.88
N SER A 9 -14.86 30.69 -22.04
CA SER A 9 -14.85 30.63 -20.58
C SER A 9 -14.79 29.20 -20.06
N GLY A 10 -13.81 28.89 -19.20
CA GLY A 10 -13.70 27.60 -18.52
C GLY A 10 -14.88 27.32 -17.57
N VAL A 11 -15.43 26.10 -17.65
CA VAL A 11 -16.52 25.63 -16.80
C VAL A 11 -15.97 25.30 -15.41
N ASN A 12 -16.19 26.18 -14.43
CA ASN A 12 -15.98 25.85 -13.02
C ASN A 12 -17.12 24.93 -12.54
N SER A 13 -16.87 23.63 -12.49
CA SER A 13 -17.76 22.69 -11.79
C SER A 13 -17.61 22.88 -10.28
N SER A 14 -18.74 22.88 -9.55
CA SER A 14 -18.76 22.86 -8.09
C SER A 14 -19.71 21.77 -7.61
N VAL A 15 -19.36 21.12 -6.49
CA VAL A 15 -20.13 20.05 -5.87
C VAL A 15 -20.30 20.34 -4.39
N LYS A 16 -21.55 20.25 -3.92
CA LYS A 16 -21.85 20.29 -2.49
C LYS A 16 -21.69 18.90 -1.87
N PHE A 17 -20.88 18.82 -0.83
CA PHE A 17 -20.57 17.58 -0.12
C PHE A 17 -20.91 17.75 1.37
N LYS A 18 -21.72 16.84 1.92
CA LYS A 18 -22.03 16.81 3.36
C LYS A 18 -21.15 15.76 4.03
N HIS A 19 -20.35 16.17 5.01
CA HIS A 19 -19.55 15.30 5.85
C HIS A 19 -19.97 15.49 7.31
N PHE A 20 -20.56 14.45 7.92
CA PHE A 20 -21.28 14.57 9.19
C PHE A 20 -22.34 15.69 9.13
N ASP A 21 -22.31 16.66 10.04
CA ASP A 21 -23.23 17.80 10.06
C ASP A 21 -22.70 19.05 9.34
N GLN A 22 -21.51 18.96 8.75
CA GLN A 22 -20.88 20.08 8.05
C GLN A 22 -21.06 19.96 6.54
N LEU A 23 -21.56 21.02 5.91
CA LEU A 23 -21.70 21.14 4.48
C LEU A 23 -20.48 21.86 3.89
N TYR A 24 -19.91 21.30 2.84
CA TYR A 24 -18.74 21.81 2.11
C TYR A 24 -19.13 22.11 0.66
N ASN A 25 -18.64 23.21 0.13
CA ASN A 25 -18.72 23.53 -1.29
C ASN A 25 -17.35 23.33 -1.92
N CYS A 26 -17.22 22.31 -2.76
CA CYS A 26 -15.96 21.93 -3.37
C CYS A 26 -15.90 22.43 -4.81
N HIS A 27 -14.81 23.14 -5.13
CA HIS A 27 -14.50 23.70 -6.43
C HIS A 27 -13.34 22.94 -7.06
N PHE A 28 -13.53 22.53 -8.31
CA PHE A 28 -12.47 21.93 -9.12
C PHE A 28 -11.72 23.06 -9.81
N VAL A 29 -10.45 23.26 -9.48
CA VAL A 29 -9.61 24.20 -10.22
C VAL A 29 -9.11 23.47 -11.47
N GLY A 30 -9.75 23.76 -12.60
CA GLY A 30 -9.23 23.36 -13.90
C GLY A 30 -7.86 24.01 -14.09
N ASN A 31 -6.80 23.21 -14.01
CA ASN A 31 -5.44 23.73 -14.10
C ASN A 31 -5.19 24.23 -15.54
N VAL A 32 -4.83 25.51 -15.69
CA VAL A 32 -4.54 26.19 -16.97
C VAL A 32 -3.15 25.85 -17.52
N ASP A 33 -2.32 25.13 -16.78
CA ASP A 33 -1.11 24.49 -17.33
C ASP A 33 -1.44 23.14 -17.98
N GLN A 34 -2.18 23.18 -19.08
CA GLN A 34 -2.12 22.14 -20.11
C GLN A 34 -0.81 22.29 -20.89
N ARG A 35 0.32 21.96 -20.26
CA ARG A 35 1.44 21.38 -21.00
C ARG A 35 1.38 19.88 -20.76
N ASP A 36 0.69 19.23 -21.68
CA ASP A 36 0.69 17.81 -22.02
C ASP A 36 1.52 16.90 -21.09
N LEU A 37 0.83 16.35 -20.10
CA LEU A 37 1.06 14.98 -19.65
C LEU A 37 -0.10 14.10 -20.14
N SER A 38 -0.53 14.30 -21.38
CA SER A 38 -0.77 13.12 -22.21
C SER A 38 0.59 12.49 -22.41
N THR A 39 0.96 11.51 -21.58
CA THR A 39 1.86 10.48 -22.10
C THR A 39 1.16 10.01 -23.36
N SER A 40 1.72 10.32 -24.53
CA SER A 40 1.11 9.89 -25.78
C SER A 40 0.85 8.39 -25.66
N GLU A 41 -0.27 7.92 -26.20
CA GLU A 41 -0.58 6.48 -26.22
C GLU A 41 0.62 5.66 -26.74
N SER A 42 1.43 6.26 -27.62
CA SER A 42 2.71 5.74 -28.10
C SER A 42 3.80 5.57 -27.02
N SER A 43 3.91 6.46 -26.03
CA SER A 43 4.89 6.34 -24.94
C SER A 43 4.49 5.25 -23.95
N TYR A 44 3.21 5.16 -23.57
CA TYR A 44 2.73 4.08 -22.71
C TYR A 44 2.86 2.71 -23.38
N GLN A 45 2.49 2.62 -24.65
CA GLN A 45 2.62 1.38 -25.43
C GLN A 45 4.08 0.94 -25.51
N SER A 46 5.02 1.87 -25.75
CA SER A 46 6.45 1.57 -25.77
C SER A 46 6.99 1.11 -24.41
N ASP A 47 6.56 1.74 -23.31
CA ASP A 47 6.92 1.32 -21.96
C ASP A 47 6.36 -0.07 -21.63
N LEU A 48 5.13 -0.39 -22.06
CA LEU A 48 4.51 -1.70 -21.89
C LEU A 48 5.23 -2.78 -22.68
N GLU A 49 5.53 -2.52 -23.96
CA GLU A 49 6.26 -3.44 -24.83
C GLU A 49 7.64 -3.76 -24.28
N SER A 50 8.40 -2.73 -23.85
CA SER A 50 9.72 -2.93 -23.24
C SER A 50 9.65 -3.72 -21.92
N THR A 51 8.64 -3.46 -21.08
CA THR A 51 8.43 -4.18 -19.82
C THR A 51 8.11 -5.65 -20.04
N VAL A 52 7.22 -5.95 -20.99
CA VAL A 52 6.86 -7.34 -21.34
C VAL A 52 8.03 -8.05 -22.01
N ALA A 53 8.84 -7.36 -22.80
CA ALA A 53 10.08 -7.93 -23.35
C ALA A 53 11.06 -8.32 -22.23
N ILE A 54 11.22 -7.48 -21.20
CA ILE A 54 12.00 -7.83 -20.00
C ILE A 54 11.41 -9.10 -19.37
N LEU A 55 10.11 -9.16 -19.09
CA LEU A 55 9.45 -10.34 -18.51
C LEU A 55 9.73 -11.63 -19.29
N TRP A 56 9.62 -11.60 -20.62
CA TRP A 56 9.88 -12.80 -21.43
C TRP A 56 11.35 -13.20 -21.45
N SER A 57 12.27 -12.22 -21.46
CA SER A 57 13.71 -12.50 -21.37
C SER A 57 14.13 -13.09 -20.02
N LEU A 58 13.38 -12.81 -18.94
CA LEU A 58 13.62 -13.43 -17.64
C LEU A 58 13.34 -14.93 -17.67
N GLY A 59 12.32 -15.37 -18.40
CA GLY A 59 12.05 -16.81 -18.60
C GLY A 59 13.28 -17.53 -19.19
N GLU A 60 13.85 -16.97 -20.25
CA GLU A 60 15.06 -17.52 -20.88
C GLU A 60 16.29 -17.45 -19.96
N THR A 61 16.44 -16.36 -19.22
CA THR A 61 17.57 -16.14 -18.31
C THR A 61 17.53 -17.13 -17.14
N TYR A 62 16.36 -17.27 -16.51
CA TYR A 62 16.15 -18.25 -15.45
C TYR A 62 16.27 -19.69 -15.97
N SER A 63 15.91 -19.95 -17.23
CA SER A 63 16.15 -21.27 -17.84
C SER A 63 17.64 -21.58 -18.06
N LYS A 64 18.50 -20.57 -18.26
CA LYS A 64 19.94 -20.77 -18.51
C LYS A 64 20.79 -20.83 -17.24
N GLN A 65 20.42 -20.07 -16.20
CA GLN A 65 21.29 -19.85 -15.03
C GLN A 65 21.15 -20.86 -13.89
N ASN A 66 20.03 -21.58 -13.76
CA ASN A 66 19.86 -22.64 -12.75
C ASN A 66 18.90 -23.71 -13.24
N LYS A 67 19.29 -24.99 -13.14
CA LYS A 67 18.46 -26.14 -13.55
C LYS A 67 17.24 -26.31 -12.65
N MET A 68 16.21 -25.46 -12.84
CA MET A 68 14.74 -25.63 -12.63
C MET A 68 14.13 -24.24 -12.36
N LYS A 69 13.93 -23.45 -13.42
CA LYS A 69 12.68 -23.25 -14.19
C LYS A 69 11.50 -22.59 -13.47
N CYS A 70 11.35 -22.64 -12.15
CA CYS A 70 10.09 -22.23 -11.52
C CYS A 70 10.21 -21.72 -10.08
N LEU A 71 9.28 -20.84 -9.71
CA LEU A 71 9.06 -20.30 -8.38
C LEU A 71 8.07 -21.17 -7.63
N TYR A 72 8.43 -21.62 -6.43
CA TYR A 72 7.62 -22.49 -5.60
C TYR A 72 7.05 -21.76 -4.39
N GLN A 73 5.82 -22.11 -4.05
CA GLN A 73 5.15 -21.66 -2.85
C GLN A 73 4.37 -22.79 -2.18
N SER A 74 4.58 -22.95 -0.88
CA SER A 74 3.80 -23.82 0.00
C SER A 74 3.15 -23.00 1.11
N SER A 75 2.08 -22.27 0.79
CA SER A 75 1.32 -21.47 1.76
C SER A 75 0.46 -22.32 2.69
N SER A 76 0.17 -23.57 2.31
CA SER A 76 -0.59 -24.54 3.11
C SER A 76 0.13 -25.89 3.14
N ASP A 77 -0.19 -26.71 4.14
CA ASP A 77 0.31 -28.10 4.21
C ASP A 77 -0.37 -29.01 3.17
N TYR A 78 -1.44 -28.53 2.51
CA TYR A 78 -2.22 -29.30 1.55
C TYR A 78 -1.77 -29.05 0.11
N TRP A 79 -1.97 -27.84 -0.42
CA TRP A 79 -1.65 -27.47 -1.79
C TRP A 79 -0.30 -26.76 -1.88
N LYS A 80 0.46 -27.15 -2.91
CA LYS A 80 1.70 -26.51 -3.33
C LYS A 80 1.54 -25.96 -4.73
N TYR A 81 2.21 -24.87 -5.00
CA TYR A 81 2.13 -24.16 -6.26
C TYR A 81 3.50 -23.96 -6.87
N CYS A 82 3.54 -24.02 -8.19
CA CYS A 82 4.72 -23.79 -8.98
C CYS A 82 4.35 -22.85 -10.13
N PHE A 83 5.17 -21.81 -10.31
CA PHE A 83 5.05 -20.81 -11.37
C PHE A 83 6.35 -20.78 -12.17
N CYS A 84 6.31 -21.19 -13.43
CA CYS A 84 7.47 -21.12 -14.32
C CYS A 84 7.30 -19.93 -15.28
N LEU A 85 8.27 -19.01 -15.32
CA LEU A 85 8.27 -17.93 -16.31
C LEU A 85 8.51 -18.56 -17.69
N ASP A 86 7.49 -18.60 -18.55
CA ASP A 86 7.42 -19.29 -19.85
C ASP A 86 6.88 -20.74 -19.87
N GLY A 87 6.50 -21.27 -18.70
CA GLY A 87 5.97 -22.64 -18.59
C GLY A 87 4.51 -22.70 -18.16
N ASN A 88 4.23 -23.42 -17.08
CA ASN A 88 2.88 -23.59 -16.56
C ASN A 88 2.76 -23.04 -15.15
N ILE A 89 1.53 -22.71 -14.77
CA ILE A 89 1.14 -22.54 -13.37
C ILE A 89 0.50 -23.84 -12.95
N THR A 90 1.05 -24.48 -11.93
CA THR A 90 0.60 -25.80 -11.51
C THR A 90 0.31 -25.83 -10.03
N GLN A 91 -0.71 -26.59 -9.66
CA GLN A 91 -0.99 -26.96 -8.28
C GLN A 91 -0.80 -28.46 -8.11
N PHE A 92 -0.18 -28.86 -7.02
CA PHE A 92 0.15 -30.26 -6.76
C PHE A 92 0.24 -30.55 -5.26
N ARG A 93 0.34 -31.83 -4.96
CA ARG A 93 0.61 -32.38 -3.64
C ARG A 93 2.06 -32.85 -3.57
N GLY A 94 2.68 -32.70 -2.41
CA GLY A 94 4.06 -33.15 -2.21
C GLY A 94 4.37 -33.33 -0.74
N PHE A 95 5.58 -33.81 -0.43
CA PHE A 95 5.95 -34.17 0.94
C PHE A 95 6.59 -33.02 1.74
N ASN A 96 7.44 -32.18 1.12
CA ASN A 96 8.22 -31.15 1.83
C ASN A 96 7.69 -29.72 1.62
N LYS A 97 7.83 -28.82 2.62
CA LYS A 97 7.53 -27.38 2.45
C LYS A 97 8.55 -26.75 1.50
N LEU A 98 8.07 -26.03 0.49
CA LEU A 98 8.87 -25.41 -0.56
C LEU A 98 8.64 -23.90 -0.60
N PHE A 99 9.75 -23.16 -0.58
CA PHE A 99 9.77 -21.71 -0.73
C PHE A 99 10.94 -21.31 -1.64
N GLY A 100 10.68 -20.46 -2.64
CA GLY A 100 11.71 -19.90 -3.52
C GLY A 100 11.97 -20.73 -4.78
N VAL A 101 13.21 -20.69 -5.27
CA VAL A 101 13.65 -21.44 -6.46
C VAL A 101 14.15 -22.81 -6.02
N SER A 102 13.55 -23.89 -6.53
CA SER A 102 13.97 -25.27 -6.23
C SER A 102 14.26 -26.02 -7.52
N THR A 103 15.18 -26.98 -7.47
CA THR A 103 15.64 -27.82 -8.59
C THR A 103 15.28 -29.30 -8.52
N ASP A 104 14.62 -29.69 -7.43
CA ASP A 104 14.20 -31.05 -7.19
C ASP A 104 12.81 -31.35 -7.78
N THR A 105 12.72 -32.18 -8.82
CA THR A 105 11.42 -32.62 -9.38
C THR A 105 10.78 -33.77 -8.59
N SER A 106 11.48 -34.38 -7.63
CA SER A 106 10.93 -35.44 -6.76
C SER A 106 9.92 -34.94 -5.72
N LEU A 107 9.63 -33.64 -5.77
CA LEU A 107 8.76 -32.92 -4.85
C LEU A 107 7.26 -33.13 -5.12
N ILE A 108 6.91 -33.66 -6.30
CA ILE A 108 5.54 -33.95 -6.70
C ILE A 108 5.21 -35.39 -6.33
N ASP A 109 4.14 -35.59 -5.56
CA ASP A 109 3.59 -36.91 -5.29
C ASP A 109 2.80 -37.39 -6.52
N PRO A 110 3.29 -38.41 -7.26
CA PRO A 110 2.68 -38.84 -8.52
C PRO A 110 1.30 -39.49 -8.32
N ASP A 111 1.01 -39.98 -7.11
CA ASP A 111 -0.25 -40.65 -6.79
C ASP A 111 -1.35 -39.68 -6.33
N LYS A 112 -1.08 -38.37 -6.44
CA LYS A 112 -1.97 -37.31 -5.97
C LYS A 112 -2.38 -36.37 -7.09
N PRO A 113 -3.49 -35.62 -6.89
CA PRO A 113 -3.96 -34.70 -7.91
C PRO A 113 -2.92 -33.63 -8.25
N PHE A 114 -2.70 -33.48 -9.54
CA PHE A 114 -1.89 -32.46 -10.18
C PHE A 114 -2.78 -31.71 -11.16
N PHE A 115 -2.76 -30.38 -11.12
CA PHE A 115 -3.55 -29.57 -12.04
C PHE A 115 -2.74 -28.43 -12.63
N THR A 116 -2.88 -28.23 -13.93
CA THR A 116 -2.44 -27.03 -14.63
C THR A 116 -3.51 -25.94 -14.49
N LEU A 117 -3.15 -24.82 -13.90
CA LEU A 117 -4.03 -23.67 -13.66
C LEU A 117 -3.98 -22.63 -14.80
N GLY A 118 -2.96 -22.74 -15.65
CA GLY A 118 -2.75 -21.96 -16.86
C GLY A 118 -1.42 -22.34 -17.51
N SER A 119 -1.31 -22.13 -18.82
CA SER A 119 -0.15 -22.49 -19.62
C SER A 119 0.29 -21.36 -20.56
N PHE A 120 1.61 -21.17 -20.66
CA PHE A 120 2.24 -20.26 -21.62
C PHE A 120 2.61 -20.93 -22.95
N GLU A 121 2.38 -22.23 -23.14
CA GLU A 121 2.81 -22.97 -24.35
C GLU A 121 2.25 -22.37 -25.65
N ASN A 122 1.04 -21.81 -25.60
CA ASN A 122 0.39 -21.15 -26.73
C ASN A 122 0.40 -19.62 -26.61
N ALA A 123 1.13 -19.07 -25.64
CA ALA A 123 1.22 -17.63 -25.47
C ALA A 123 2.12 -17.04 -26.57
N ASN A 124 1.55 -16.15 -27.37
CA ASN A 124 2.35 -15.37 -28.30
C ASN A 124 3.20 -14.37 -27.51
N LYS A 125 4.52 -14.61 -27.41
CA LYS A 125 5.45 -13.73 -26.68
C LYS A 125 5.54 -12.30 -27.26
N LYS A 126 4.98 -12.07 -28.46
CA LYS A 126 4.86 -10.76 -29.11
C LYS A 126 3.47 -10.14 -28.96
N ASP A 127 2.55 -10.82 -28.29
CA ASP A 127 1.22 -10.32 -28.00
C ASP A 127 1.20 -9.62 -26.63
N TYR A 128 1.27 -8.29 -26.69
CA TYR A 128 1.24 -7.41 -25.53
C TYR A 128 -0.19 -7.09 -25.07
N THR A 129 -1.21 -7.46 -25.85
CA THR A 129 -2.60 -7.04 -25.62
C THR A 129 -3.27 -7.75 -24.45
N ASN A 130 -2.70 -8.87 -23.99
CA ASN A 130 -3.20 -9.58 -22.81
C ASN A 130 -2.65 -9.03 -21.49
N PHE A 131 -1.83 -7.98 -21.54
CA PHE A 131 -1.27 -7.30 -20.39
C PHE A 131 -1.97 -5.98 -20.12
N ASN A 132 -2.30 -5.73 -18.86
CA ASN A 132 -2.87 -4.47 -18.41
C ASN A 132 -2.10 -3.95 -17.21
N LEU A 133 -1.63 -2.70 -17.27
CA LEU A 133 -1.10 -2.04 -16.10
C LEU A 133 -2.26 -1.61 -15.19
N VAL A 134 -2.28 -2.13 -13.97
CA VAL A 134 -3.28 -1.76 -12.97
C VAL A 134 -2.59 -0.90 -11.91
N SER A 135 -3.07 0.33 -11.81
CA SER A 135 -2.71 1.27 -10.75
C SER A 135 -3.99 1.63 -10.01
N ASN A 136 -4.08 1.22 -8.75
CA ASN A 136 -5.14 1.71 -7.87
C ASN A 136 -4.62 3.01 -7.23
N TYR A 137 -5.50 4.01 -7.08
CA TYR A 137 -5.14 5.34 -6.56
C TYR A 137 -4.28 5.32 -5.29
N ASP A 138 -4.45 4.30 -4.43
CA ASP A 138 -3.68 4.08 -3.19
C ASP A 138 -2.99 2.70 -3.11
N GLY A 139 -2.97 1.93 -4.20
CA GLY A 139 -2.48 0.55 -4.22
C GLY A 139 -1.15 0.38 -4.97
N PRO A 140 -0.39 -0.69 -4.70
CA PRO A 140 0.83 -0.98 -5.45
C PRO A 140 0.51 -1.20 -6.93
N VAL A 141 1.28 -0.58 -7.82
CA VAL A 141 1.17 -0.79 -9.27
C VAL A 141 1.58 -2.22 -9.59
N TYR A 142 0.77 -2.91 -10.40
CA TYR A 142 1.10 -4.24 -10.90
C TYR A 142 0.74 -4.40 -12.36
N LEU A 143 1.51 -5.22 -13.06
CA LEU A 143 1.18 -5.63 -14.43
C LEU A 143 0.35 -6.92 -14.35
N GLU A 144 -0.85 -6.88 -14.90
CA GLU A 144 -1.79 -7.99 -14.87
C GLU A 144 -1.80 -8.72 -16.21
N GLN A 145 -1.76 -10.06 -16.18
CA GLN A 145 -1.86 -10.91 -17.35
C GLN A 145 -2.83 -12.05 -17.08
N THR A 146 -3.73 -12.33 -18.01
CA THR A 146 -4.60 -13.51 -17.91
C THR A 146 -4.12 -14.63 -18.83
N ILE A 147 -3.94 -15.82 -18.28
CA ILE A 147 -3.54 -17.02 -19.00
C ILE A 147 -4.59 -18.13 -18.88
N GLY A 148 -4.91 -18.74 -20.02
CA GLY A 148 -5.79 -19.90 -20.13
C GLY A 148 -4.99 -21.19 -20.33
N GLY A 149 -5.59 -22.18 -20.99
CA GLY A 149 -4.91 -23.43 -21.34
C GLY A 149 -4.63 -24.36 -20.15
N GLY A 150 -5.26 -24.11 -19.00
CA GLY A 150 -5.23 -25.04 -17.87
C GLY A 150 -6.13 -26.26 -18.09
N ASP A 151 -6.02 -27.23 -17.19
CA ASP A 151 -6.80 -28.48 -17.26
C ASP A 151 -8.29 -28.19 -17.20
N ILE A 152 -9.10 -29.06 -17.81
CA ILE A 152 -10.56 -28.98 -17.76
C ILE A 152 -11.03 -29.12 -16.31
N CYS A 153 -11.80 -28.14 -15.86
CA CYS A 153 -12.44 -28.11 -14.55
C CYS A 153 -13.60 -29.10 -14.53
N ASP A 154 -13.56 -30.06 -13.63
CA ASP A 154 -14.63 -31.03 -13.37
C ASP A 154 -15.96 -30.35 -13.00
N LYS A 155 -15.91 -29.26 -12.24
CA LYS A 155 -17.11 -28.55 -11.78
C LYS A 155 -17.78 -27.66 -12.83
N THR A 156 -17.01 -27.10 -13.76
CA THR A 156 -17.52 -26.08 -14.71
C THR A 156 -17.47 -26.53 -16.17
N GLY A 157 -16.76 -27.62 -16.47
CA GLY A 157 -16.51 -28.10 -17.84
C GLY A 157 -15.60 -27.18 -18.67
N LYS A 158 -15.07 -26.09 -18.09
CA LYS A 158 -14.21 -25.11 -18.78
C LYS A 158 -12.75 -25.29 -18.38
N GLN A 159 -11.82 -24.87 -19.23
CA GLN A 159 -10.40 -24.83 -18.88
C GLN A 159 -10.16 -23.88 -17.69
N ARG A 160 -9.27 -24.28 -16.78
CA ARG A 160 -8.78 -23.42 -15.71
C ARG A 160 -8.06 -22.20 -16.28
N LEU A 161 -8.20 -21.08 -15.59
CA LEU A 161 -7.65 -19.79 -15.99
C LEU A 161 -7.01 -19.10 -14.79
N SER A 162 -5.85 -18.49 -15.01
CA SER A 162 -5.11 -17.76 -13.98
C SER A 162 -4.88 -16.32 -14.39
N THR A 163 -5.14 -15.39 -13.49
CA THR A 163 -4.77 -13.98 -13.61
C THR A 163 -3.53 -13.74 -12.76
N ILE A 164 -2.41 -13.45 -13.43
CA ILE A 164 -1.10 -13.21 -12.83
C ILE A 164 -0.91 -11.72 -12.62
N ARG A 165 -0.44 -11.34 -11.44
CA ARG A 165 -0.11 -9.97 -11.05
C ARG A 165 1.38 -9.90 -10.76
N TYR A 166 2.13 -9.35 -11.71
CA TYR A 166 3.56 -9.11 -11.60
C TYR A 166 3.79 -7.83 -10.82
N ARG A 167 4.52 -7.96 -9.71
CA ARG A 167 4.88 -6.87 -8.81
C ARG A 167 6.39 -6.73 -8.70
N CYS A 168 6.78 -5.52 -8.35
CA CYS A 168 8.15 -5.11 -8.12
C CYS A 168 8.18 -4.32 -6.80
N ASP A 169 9.28 -4.41 -6.07
CA ASP A 169 9.52 -3.89 -4.70
C ASP A 169 11.00 -4.14 -4.36
N GLU A 170 11.82 -3.11 -4.50
CA GLU A 170 13.28 -3.17 -4.34
C GLU A 170 13.77 -3.72 -2.98
N THR A 171 12.88 -3.87 -1.99
CA THR A 171 13.21 -4.44 -0.68
C THR A 171 13.43 -5.97 -0.70
N TYR A 172 12.93 -6.69 -1.71
CA TYR A 172 13.10 -8.14 -1.79
C TYR A 172 14.31 -8.55 -2.64
N PRO A 173 15.17 -9.47 -2.15
CA PRO A 173 16.46 -9.80 -2.79
C PRO A 173 16.36 -10.72 -4.03
N GLY A 174 15.17 -11.19 -4.42
CA GLY A 174 15.03 -12.12 -5.54
C GLY A 174 13.58 -12.50 -5.84
N ALA A 175 13.34 -13.08 -7.02
CA ALA A 175 12.02 -13.46 -7.50
C ALA A 175 11.29 -14.46 -6.59
N LYS A 176 9.99 -14.26 -6.37
CA LYS A 176 9.16 -15.09 -5.48
C LYS A 176 7.72 -15.22 -5.96
N LEU A 177 7.16 -16.42 -5.82
CA LEU A 177 5.71 -16.64 -5.91
C LEU A 177 5.09 -16.29 -4.55
N LEU A 178 4.36 -15.17 -4.48
CA LEU A 178 3.86 -14.61 -3.22
C LEU A 178 2.54 -15.25 -2.77
N SER A 179 1.62 -15.53 -3.70
CA SER A 179 0.35 -16.17 -3.37
C SER A 179 -0.30 -16.75 -4.62
N VAL A 180 -0.97 -17.89 -4.47
CA VAL A 180 -1.95 -18.41 -5.43
C VAL A 180 -3.28 -18.64 -4.68
N ARG A 181 -4.36 -18.04 -5.19
CA ARG A 181 -5.69 -18.13 -4.58
C ARG A 181 -6.75 -18.42 -5.63
N GLU A 182 -7.65 -19.35 -5.35
CA GLU A 182 -8.85 -19.57 -6.16
C GLU A 182 -9.89 -18.50 -5.78
N ILE A 183 -10.09 -17.52 -6.66
CA ILE A 183 -10.99 -16.37 -6.41
C ILE A 183 -12.42 -16.63 -6.92
N LYS A 184 -12.56 -17.53 -7.89
CA LYS A 184 -13.82 -18.12 -8.36
C LYS A 184 -13.54 -19.56 -8.74
N THR A 185 -14.57 -20.40 -8.82
CA THR A 185 -14.39 -21.81 -9.19
C THR A 185 -13.56 -21.95 -10.47
N CYS A 186 -12.41 -22.62 -10.37
CA CYS A 186 -11.44 -22.85 -11.43
C CYS A 186 -10.85 -21.57 -12.06
N ARG A 187 -10.86 -20.45 -11.33
CA ARG A 187 -10.20 -19.19 -11.68
C ARG A 187 -9.31 -18.71 -10.54
N TYR A 188 -8.04 -18.51 -10.86
CA TYR A 188 -7.00 -18.28 -9.86
C TYR A 188 -6.42 -16.87 -10.01
N GLU A 189 -6.07 -16.26 -8.88
CA GLU A 189 -5.22 -15.08 -8.81
C GLU A 189 -3.84 -15.52 -8.34
N VAL A 190 -2.81 -15.13 -9.09
CA VAL A 190 -1.41 -15.47 -8.83
C VAL A 190 -0.64 -14.17 -8.65
N GLN A 191 0.04 -14.00 -7.51
CA GLN A 191 0.88 -12.83 -7.26
C GLN A 191 2.34 -13.23 -7.31
N VAL A 192 3.11 -12.58 -8.18
CA VAL A 192 4.52 -12.89 -8.41
C VAL A 192 5.33 -11.62 -8.21
N TYR A 193 6.38 -11.73 -7.42
CA TYR A 193 7.38 -10.70 -7.23
C TYR A 193 8.57 -10.95 -8.16
N LEU A 194 8.94 -9.94 -8.96
CA LEU A 194 10.11 -9.94 -9.85
C LEU A 194 10.89 -8.63 -9.67
N PRO A 195 12.14 -8.65 -9.18
CA PRO A 195 12.93 -7.42 -9.00
C PRO A 195 13.30 -6.75 -10.33
N GLU A 196 13.50 -7.51 -11.40
CA GLU A 196 14.09 -7.02 -12.65
C GLU A 196 13.15 -6.07 -13.41
N ILE A 197 11.83 -6.18 -13.19
CA ILE A 197 10.84 -5.28 -13.80
C ILE A 197 10.76 -3.92 -13.11
N CYS A 198 11.41 -3.72 -11.94
CA CYS A 198 11.46 -2.41 -11.29
C CYS A 198 12.21 -1.34 -12.09
N SER A 199 13.08 -1.77 -13.01
CA SER A 199 13.78 -0.86 -13.92
C SER A 199 12.83 -0.12 -14.87
N SER A 200 11.64 -0.68 -15.14
CA SER A 200 10.67 -0.13 -16.08
C SER A 200 10.02 1.17 -15.58
N PRO A 201 9.82 2.17 -16.46
CA PRO A 201 9.04 3.37 -16.17
C PRO A 201 7.60 3.12 -15.70
N LEU A 202 7.02 1.94 -16.01
CA LEU A 202 5.65 1.61 -15.59
C LEU A 202 5.51 1.38 -14.08
N PHE A 203 6.58 0.93 -13.41
CA PHE A 203 6.59 0.64 -11.97
C PHE A 203 7.21 1.77 -11.15
N LYS A 204 7.85 2.75 -11.80
CA LYS A 204 8.27 3.99 -11.15
C LYS A 204 7.03 4.82 -10.93
N SER A 205 6.71 5.12 -9.66
CA SER A 205 5.52 5.89 -9.26
C SER A 205 5.30 7.07 -10.20
N ARG A 206 4.26 6.99 -11.04
CA ARG A 206 3.81 8.17 -11.78
C ARG A 206 3.28 9.14 -10.74
N PRO A 207 3.69 10.43 -10.75
CA PRO A 207 3.07 11.39 -9.87
C PRO A 207 1.57 11.35 -10.14
N SER A 208 0.78 10.98 -9.14
CA SER A 208 -0.67 11.04 -9.21
C SER A 208 -1.03 12.42 -9.73
N LYS A 209 -1.80 12.51 -10.81
CA LYS A 209 -2.33 13.79 -11.29
C LYS A 209 -3.26 14.31 -10.18
N GLN A 210 -2.70 15.04 -9.23
CA GLN A 210 -3.45 15.62 -8.12
C GLN A 210 -4.24 16.78 -8.71
N GLU A 211 -5.50 16.52 -9.04
CA GLU A 211 -6.45 17.60 -9.24
C GLU A 211 -6.71 18.22 -7.87
N GLN A 212 -6.28 19.48 -7.71
CA GLN A 212 -6.50 20.20 -6.46
C GLN A 212 -7.98 20.57 -6.38
N VAL A 213 -8.69 19.89 -5.48
CA VAL A 213 -10.05 20.26 -5.09
C VAL A 213 -9.95 21.17 -3.87
N PHE A 214 -10.54 22.36 -3.99
CA PHE A 214 -10.65 23.32 -2.90
C PHE A 214 -12.06 23.25 -2.34
N CYS A 215 -12.20 22.95 -1.06
CA CYS A 215 -13.51 22.87 -0.41
C CYS A 215 -13.62 23.94 0.66
N ASP A 216 -14.63 24.79 0.55
CA ASP A 216 -14.96 25.80 1.54
C ASP A 216 -16.15 25.35 2.39
N ILE A 217 -16.11 25.68 3.68
CA ILE A 217 -17.16 25.36 4.63
C ILE A 217 -18.37 26.28 4.36
N GLU A 218 -19.56 25.72 4.18
CA GLU A 218 -20.81 26.47 4.15
C GLU A 218 -21.27 26.68 5.60
N TYR A 219 -20.95 27.86 6.17
CA TYR A 219 -21.25 28.18 7.56
C TYR A 219 -22.75 28.30 7.80
N THR A 220 -23.35 27.32 8.48
CA THR A 220 -24.63 27.49 9.19
C THR A 220 -24.33 27.90 10.63
N ALA A 221 -25.01 28.95 11.11
CA ALA A 221 -24.75 29.68 12.35
C ALA A 221 -24.87 28.90 13.69
N ALA A 222 -24.85 27.56 13.67
CA ALA A 222 -25.11 26.70 14.83
C ALA A 222 -24.05 25.61 15.12
N SER A 223 -22.94 25.55 14.38
CA SER A 223 -21.85 24.62 14.70
C SER A 223 -20.66 25.40 15.28
N LEU A 224 -20.42 25.25 16.59
CA LEU A 224 -19.15 25.60 17.22
C LEU A 224 -18.05 24.88 16.45
N LYS A 225 -17.25 25.65 15.71
CA LYS A 225 -16.18 25.18 14.83
C LYS A 225 -15.25 24.25 15.63
N PRO A 226 -15.20 22.92 15.35
CA PRO A 226 -14.09 22.12 15.81
C PRO A 226 -12.83 22.67 15.13
N GLU A 227 -11.77 22.89 15.89
CA GLU A 227 -10.47 23.25 15.33
C GLU A 227 -9.93 22.02 14.60
N LEU A 228 -10.26 21.92 13.31
CA LEU A 228 -9.78 20.85 12.44
C LEU A 228 -8.30 21.07 12.13
N LEU A 229 -7.51 20.02 12.24
CA LEU A 229 -6.13 20.00 11.79
C LEU A 229 -6.07 20.12 10.26
N ASP A 230 -5.31 21.08 9.74
CA ASP A 230 -4.99 21.10 8.31
C ASP A 230 -3.96 20.01 7.99
N ILE A 231 -4.43 18.83 7.61
CA ILE A 231 -3.55 17.70 7.27
C ILE A 231 -2.56 18.07 6.16
N LYS A 232 -2.89 19.03 5.27
CA LYS A 232 -1.99 19.43 4.17
C LYS A 232 -0.74 20.16 4.66
N SER A 233 -0.80 20.79 5.83
CA SER A 233 0.35 21.48 6.43
C SER A 233 1.24 20.55 7.26
N VAL A 234 0.88 19.27 7.39
CA VAL A 234 1.58 18.29 8.22
C VAL A 234 2.41 17.35 7.36
N ASN A 235 3.68 17.14 7.71
CA ASN A 235 4.52 16.15 7.03
C ASN A 235 4.18 14.74 7.53
N LEU A 236 3.86 13.81 6.61
CA LEU A 236 3.38 12.48 6.93
C LEU A 236 4.44 11.40 6.67
N ILE A 237 4.75 10.62 7.70
CA ILE A 237 5.65 9.47 7.62
C ILE A 237 4.87 8.18 7.91
N PRO A 238 4.83 7.20 6.98
CA PRO A 238 4.06 5.98 7.19
C PRO A 238 4.68 5.08 8.27
N LEU A 239 3.87 4.74 9.28
CA LEU A 239 4.25 3.85 10.37
C LEU A 239 3.71 2.41 10.20
N GLY A 240 2.68 2.23 9.38
CA GLY A 240 1.97 0.95 9.20
C GLY A 240 0.66 0.91 9.98
N TYR A 241 -0.08 -0.20 9.86
CA TYR A 241 -1.39 -0.37 10.52
C TYR A 241 -2.41 0.76 10.24
N SER A 242 -2.35 1.36 9.04
CA SER A 242 -3.19 2.51 8.69
C SER A 242 -2.96 3.75 9.57
N VAL A 243 -1.75 3.89 10.14
CA VAL A 243 -1.32 5.02 10.96
C VAL A 243 -0.05 5.66 10.38
N TYR A 244 0.00 6.99 10.47
CA TYR A 244 1.07 7.85 10.00
C TYR A 244 1.53 8.74 11.15
N LEU A 245 2.84 9.00 11.24
CA LEU A 245 3.37 10.08 12.04
C LEU A 245 3.18 11.38 11.26
N GLY A 246 2.43 12.32 11.83
CA GLY A 246 2.35 13.68 11.37
C GLY A 246 3.30 14.57 12.16
N ILE A 247 4.11 15.37 11.46
CA ILE A 247 4.92 16.44 12.07
C ILE A 247 4.22 17.76 11.77
N ASP A 248 3.55 18.30 12.78
CA ASP A 248 2.88 19.60 12.78
C ASP A 248 3.81 20.67 13.36
N GLU A 249 4.55 21.35 12.47
CA GLU A 249 5.47 22.41 12.87
C GLU A 249 4.77 23.65 13.45
N ALA A 250 3.46 23.81 13.21
CA ALA A 250 2.69 24.89 13.81
C ALA A 250 2.45 24.64 15.32
N ASN A 251 2.35 23.37 15.72
CA ASN A 251 2.24 22.95 17.11
C ASN A 251 3.63 22.73 17.73
N ARG A 252 4.26 23.82 18.17
CA ARG A 252 5.64 23.78 18.71
C ARG A 252 5.79 22.95 19.98
N ASP A 253 4.75 22.84 20.79
CA ASP A 253 4.79 22.10 22.05
C ASP A 253 4.57 20.60 21.85
N ARG A 254 3.73 20.22 20.87
CA ARG A 254 3.41 18.83 20.52
C ARG A 254 3.42 18.60 19.01
N PRO A 255 4.59 18.68 18.35
CA PRO A 255 4.67 18.60 16.90
C PRO A 255 4.39 17.19 16.37
N ASN A 256 4.56 16.14 17.18
CA ASN A 256 4.36 14.77 16.73
C ASN A 256 2.92 14.31 17.04
N ILE A 257 2.14 14.15 15.99
CA ILE A 257 0.75 13.68 16.05
C ILE A 257 0.60 12.37 15.27
N LEU A 258 -0.46 11.62 15.53
CA LEU A 258 -0.79 10.43 14.75
C LEU A 258 -1.99 10.72 13.85
N ILE A 259 -1.93 10.24 12.62
CA ILE A 259 -3.01 10.37 11.64
C ILE A 259 -3.39 8.97 11.16
N THR A 260 -4.69 8.68 11.11
CA THR A 260 -5.21 7.41 10.58
C THR A 260 -6.10 7.62 9.36
N ASN A 261 -5.95 6.74 8.37
CA ASN A 261 -6.86 6.67 7.23
C ASN A 261 -7.99 5.64 7.42
N LYS A 262 -8.10 5.02 8.62
CA LYS A 262 -9.22 4.15 8.94
C LYS A 262 -10.52 4.96 8.98
N ARG A 263 -11.58 4.38 8.41
CA ARG A 263 -12.93 4.95 8.54
C ARG A 263 -13.48 4.61 9.92
N ILE A 264 -13.78 5.64 10.70
CA ILE A 264 -14.36 5.51 12.03
C ILE A 264 -15.80 6.04 11.93
N PRO A 265 -16.79 5.16 11.79
CA PRO A 265 -18.18 5.56 11.59
C PRO A 265 -18.82 6.15 12.86
N ASP A 266 -18.37 5.71 14.05
CA ASP A 266 -18.82 6.22 15.34
C ASP A 266 -17.66 6.22 16.33
N ILE A 267 -17.29 7.40 16.80
CA ILE A 267 -16.20 7.58 17.77
C ILE A 267 -16.60 7.24 19.20
N ASN A 268 -17.89 7.15 19.48
CA ASN A 268 -18.40 6.75 20.80
C ASN A 268 -18.39 5.24 21.00
N SER A 269 -18.09 4.47 19.95
CA SER A 269 -17.97 3.01 20.04
C SER A 269 -16.65 2.62 20.71
N SER A 270 -16.73 2.12 21.94
CA SER A 270 -15.55 1.67 22.70
C SER A 270 -14.75 0.59 21.97
N GLU A 271 -15.41 -0.31 21.24
CA GLU A 271 -14.76 -1.39 20.51
C GLU A 271 -13.86 -0.86 19.38
N ILE A 272 -14.37 0.11 18.59
CA ILE A 272 -13.63 0.72 17.47
C ILE A 272 -12.45 1.54 18.00
N VAL A 273 -12.65 2.26 19.10
CA VAL A 273 -11.59 3.04 19.75
C VAL A 273 -10.49 2.12 20.29
N HIS A 274 -10.83 0.99 20.91
CA HIS A 274 -9.84 0.01 21.37
C HIS A 274 -9.06 -0.65 20.23
N GLU A 275 -9.70 -0.96 19.11
CA GLU A 275 -9.01 -1.47 17.92
C GLU A 275 -7.99 -0.45 17.40
N LEU A 276 -8.42 0.81 17.25
CA LEU A 276 -7.55 1.88 16.78
C LEU A 276 -6.40 2.17 17.75
N LEU A 277 -6.67 2.15 19.06
CA LEU A 277 -5.64 2.29 20.10
C LEU A 277 -4.57 1.20 19.96
N GLY A 278 -4.98 -0.05 19.71
CA GLY A 278 -4.07 -1.17 19.49
C GLY A 278 -3.19 -0.98 18.25
N ASP A 279 -3.76 -0.45 17.16
CA ASP A 279 -3.00 -0.19 15.94
C ASP A 279 -2.06 1.01 16.05
N ALA A 280 -2.50 2.07 16.73
CA ALA A 280 -1.66 3.22 17.05
C ALA A 280 -0.46 2.80 17.93
N ALA A 281 -0.67 1.91 18.90
CA ALA A 281 0.41 1.37 19.73
C ALA A 281 1.45 0.57 18.91
N LYS A 282 0.99 -0.29 17.98
CA LYS A 282 1.90 -1.04 17.08
C LYS A 282 2.64 -0.11 16.11
N ALA A 283 1.95 0.91 15.59
CA ALA A 283 2.55 1.93 14.73
C ALA A 283 3.62 2.74 15.48
N PHE A 284 3.38 3.05 16.75
CA PHE A 284 4.37 3.71 17.60
C PHE A 284 5.60 2.82 17.86
N ALA A 285 5.43 1.51 18.04
CA ALA A 285 6.58 0.60 18.12
C ALA A 285 7.44 0.65 16.84
N ASN A 286 6.79 0.73 15.67
CA ASN A 286 7.50 0.92 14.40
C ASN A 286 8.23 2.26 14.35
N LEU A 287 7.65 3.33 14.88
CA LEU A 287 8.30 4.63 14.99
C LEU A 287 9.64 4.52 15.74
N ILE A 288 9.65 3.88 16.92
CA ILE A 288 10.86 3.69 17.72
C ILE A 288 11.89 2.84 16.96
N SER A 289 11.46 1.74 16.34
CA SER A 289 12.34 0.86 15.56
C SER A 289 13.01 1.57 14.37
N LYS A 290 12.32 2.57 13.79
CA LYS A 290 12.81 3.37 12.66
C LYS A 290 13.64 4.57 13.11
N SER A 291 13.84 4.77 14.42
CA SER A 291 14.60 5.91 14.96
C SER A 291 14.05 7.25 14.46
N LEU A 292 12.74 7.44 14.55
CA LEU A 292 12.05 8.63 14.04
C LEU A 292 11.75 9.70 15.10
N ILE A 293 11.98 9.41 16.39
CA ILE A 293 11.83 10.38 17.47
C ILE A 293 13.16 10.57 18.19
N PHE A 294 13.52 11.83 18.38
CA PHE A 294 14.72 12.26 19.07
C PHE A 294 14.53 12.29 20.58
N HIS A 295 15.62 12.06 21.29
CA HIS A 295 15.70 12.30 22.72
C HIS A 295 15.55 13.81 23.00
N PRO A 296 14.58 14.24 23.83
CA PRO A 296 14.21 15.64 24.03
C PRO A 296 15.33 16.50 24.64
N HIS A 297 16.22 15.90 25.44
CA HIS A 297 17.30 16.63 26.12
C HIS A 297 18.66 16.65 25.40
N GLN A 298 18.78 16.17 24.15
CA GLN A 298 20.08 16.12 23.47
C GLN A 298 20.08 16.89 22.15
N ILE A 299 20.69 18.08 22.17
CA ILE A 299 21.01 18.88 20.99
C ILE A 299 22.45 18.54 20.59
N GLU A 300 22.56 17.53 19.72
CA GLU A 300 23.74 17.08 18.99
C GLU A 300 24.86 16.29 19.72
N PRO A 301 25.30 15.14 19.16
CA PRO A 301 24.60 14.36 18.13
C PRO A 301 23.37 13.70 18.78
N GLY A 302 22.18 14.16 18.41
CA GLY A 302 20.92 13.81 19.09
C GLY A 302 20.68 12.31 19.01
N ARG A 303 20.65 11.65 20.18
CA ARG A 303 20.32 10.22 20.27
C ARG A 303 18.83 10.01 19.97
N TYR A 304 18.51 8.96 19.24
CA TYR A 304 17.12 8.54 19.05
C TYR A 304 16.60 7.77 20.27
N VAL A 305 15.31 7.91 20.54
CA VAL A 305 14.65 7.06 21.55
C VAL A 305 14.65 5.61 21.05
N SER A 306 15.03 4.70 21.93
CA SER A 306 15.22 3.29 21.64
C SER A 306 14.30 2.42 22.51
N GLY A 307 14.14 1.16 22.13
CA GLY A 307 13.37 0.18 22.93
C GLY A 307 13.97 -0.15 24.31
N LYS A 308 15.06 0.50 24.71
CA LYS A 308 15.69 0.37 26.03
C LYS A 308 15.38 1.55 26.95
N ASP A 309 14.85 2.64 26.42
CA ASP A 309 14.52 3.81 27.21
C ASP A 309 13.14 3.60 27.86
N SER A 310 12.98 4.01 29.12
CA SER A 310 11.66 4.10 29.74
C SER A 310 11.06 5.47 29.46
N PHE A 311 9.77 5.56 29.15
CA PHE A 311 9.16 6.85 28.84
C PHE A 311 7.65 6.87 29.02
N THR A 312 7.15 8.09 29.23
CA THR A 312 5.75 8.45 29.13
C THR A 312 5.60 9.40 27.94
N TYR A 313 4.98 8.90 26.88
CA TYR A 313 4.76 9.63 25.63
C TYR A 313 3.29 9.89 25.39
N THR A 314 2.92 11.07 24.92
CA THR A 314 1.55 11.46 24.66
C THR A 314 1.41 12.00 23.24
N THR A 315 0.27 11.73 22.61
CA THR A 315 -0.02 12.21 21.27
C THR A 315 -1.52 12.19 21.01
N SER A 316 -1.95 13.02 20.07
CA SER A 316 -3.32 13.05 19.57
C SER A 316 -3.41 12.22 18.30
N ILE A 317 -4.52 11.51 18.14
CA ILE A 317 -4.84 10.83 16.90
C ILE A 317 -5.93 11.59 16.13
N PHE A 318 -5.69 11.80 14.85
CA PHE A 318 -6.59 12.48 13.94
C PHE A 318 -7.05 11.54 12.83
N GLY A 319 -8.32 11.67 12.44
CA GLY A 319 -8.90 10.95 11.31
C GLY A 319 -8.72 11.68 9.99
N VAL A 320 -9.22 11.05 8.92
CA VAL A 320 -9.32 11.68 7.60
C VAL A 320 -10.12 12.99 7.72
N GLY A 321 -9.59 14.08 7.16
CA GLY A 321 -10.24 15.41 7.21
C GLY A 321 -9.87 16.28 8.42
N GLY A 322 -8.89 15.87 9.24
CA GLY A 322 -8.35 16.69 10.32
C GLY A 322 -9.16 16.64 11.62
N ILE A 323 -10.06 15.68 11.72
CA ILE A 323 -10.94 15.49 12.87
C ILE A 323 -10.12 14.89 14.00
N HIS A 324 -10.04 15.59 15.14
CA HIS A 324 -9.48 15.02 16.37
C HIS A 324 -10.34 13.84 16.81
N LEU A 325 -9.70 12.70 17.06
CA LEU A 325 -10.39 11.50 17.48
C LEU A 325 -10.28 11.32 19.00
N PHE A 326 -9.06 11.16 19.49
CA PHE A 326 -8.78 11.05 20.92
C PHE A 326 -7.30 11.31 21.20
N ASP A 327 -6.99 11.53 22.46
CA ASP A 327 -5.61 11.57 22.94
C ASP A 327 -5.24 10.23 23.56
N MET A 328 -3.99 9.84 23.36
CA MET A 328 -3.46 8.60 23.93
C MET A 328 -2.10 8.83 24.58
N MET A 329 -1.83 7.98 25.55
CA MET A 329 -0.55 7.89 26.23
C MET A 329 0.06 6.51 26.02
N ILE A 330 1.37 6.48 25.83
CA ILE A 330 2.18 5.28 25.66
C ILE A 330 3.23 5.29 26.75
N LEU A 331 3.22 4.23 27.55
CA LEU A 331 4.12 4.00 28.67
C LEU A 331 5.04 2.84 28.30
N GLN A 332 6.35 3.05 28.38
CA GLN A 332 7.33 1.98 28.31
C GLN A 332 8.12 1.94 29.62
N ASP A 333 8.10 0.80 30.30
CA ASP A 333 8.90 0.60 31.50
C ASP A 333 10.36 0.19 31.19
N GLU A 334 11.20 0.14 32.21
CA GLU A 334 12.62 -0.23 32.10
C GLU A 334 12.84 -1.68 31.60
N ASN A 335 11.80 -2.53 31.66
CA ASN A 335 11.83 -3.90 31.18
C ASN A 335 11.37 -4.01 29.72
N GLY A 336 11.04 -2.89 29.07
CA GLY A 336 10.55 -2.83 27.70
C GLY A 336 9.08 -3.23 27.55
N LYS A 337 8.31 -3.28 28.64
CA LYS A 337 6.86 -3.53 28.59
C LYS A 337 6.17 -2.24 28.16
N VAL A 338 5.37 -2.33 27.10
CA VAL A 338 4.64 -1.19 26.53
C VAL A 338 3.15 -1.29 26.87
N VAL A 339 2.57 -0.18 27.32
CA VAL A 339 1.14 -0.01 27.57
C VAL A 339 0.66 1.23 26.84
N ALA A 340 -0.44 1.10 26.10
CA ALA A 340 -1.13 2.23 25.47
C ALA A 340 -2.50 2.41 26.11
N GLN A 341 -2.86 3.66 26.43
CA GLN A 341 -4.13 4.00 27.06
C GLN A 341 -4.69 5.31 26.53
N LEU A 342 -6.02 5.46 26.58
CA LEU A 342 -6.70 6.71 26.27
C LEU A 342 -6.48 7.72 27.40
N ILE A 343 -6.41 8.99 27.04
CA ILE A 343 -6.39 10.09 28.01
C ILE A 343 -7.81 10.66 28.09
N SER A 344 -8.42 10.58 29.27
CA SER A 344 -9.79 11.05 29.50
C SER A 344 -9.88 12.52 29.90
N ASP A 345 -8.81 13.09 30.47
CA ASP A 345 -8.83 14.42 31.08
C ASP A 345 -7.67 15.30 30.62
N GLY A 346 -7.94 16.14 29.62
CA GLY A 346 -7.01 17.15 29.11
C GLY A 346 -5.84 16.58 28.33
N SER A 347 -5.43 17.27 27.26
CA SER A 347 -4.26 16.86 26.49
C SER A 347 -2.98 17.37 27.15
N PRO A 348 -2.02 16.50 27.50
CA PRO A 348 -0.74 16.95 28.03
C PRO A 348 -0.01 17.87 27.04
N PRO A 349 0.75 18.87 27.52
CA PRO A 349 1.26 19.94 26.68
C PRO A 349 2.38 19.49 25.75
N ARG A 350 3.05 18.36 26.04
CA ARG A 350 4.23 17.89 25.32
C ARG A 350 4.12 16.43 24.92
N ASN A 351 4.82 16.08 23.85
CA ASN A 351 4.91 14.70 23.40
C ASN A 351 5.60 13.79 24.42
N PHE A 352 6.68 14.23 25.06
CA PHE A 352 7.28 13.52 26.19
C PHE A 352 6.87 14.18 27.49
N ILE A 353 6.44 13.36 28.44
CA ILE A 353 6.19 13.78 29.83
C ILE A 353 7.37 13.34 30.70
N GLU A 354 7.81 12.10 30.52
CA GLU A 354 8.91 11.51 31.26
C GLU A 354 9.78 10.68 30.32
N LEU A 355 11.09 10.70 30.53
CA LEU A 355 12.05 9.85 29.84
C LEU A 355 13.18 9.44 30.81
N ASN A 356 13.39 8.14 30.97
CA ASN A 356 14.39 7.54 31.85
C ASN A 356 14.35 8.09 33.28
N GLY A 357 13.15 8.27 33.84
CA GLY A 357 12.96 8.77 35.21
C GLY A 357 13.03 10.30 35.37
N ALA A 358 13.18 11.06 34.28
CA ALA A 358 13.26 12.51 34.30
C ALA A 358 12.08 13.16 33.56
N GLU A 359 11.50 14.20 34.15
CA GLU A 359 10.45 15.02 33.54
C GLU A 359 11.03 15.92 32.43
N VAL A 360 10.30 16.04 31.31
CA VAL A 360 10.81 16.64 30.05
C VAL A 360 10.35 18.07 29.79
#